data_AF-A0A662I6U8-F1
#
_entry.id   AF-A0A662I6U8-F1
#
_cell.length_a   1.000
_cell.length_b   1.000
_cell.length_c   1.000
_cell.angle_alpha   90.00
_cell.angle_beta   90.00
_cell.angle_gamma   90.00
#
_symmetry.space_group_name_H-M   'P 1'
#
loop_
_entity.id
_entity.type
_entity.pdbx_description
1 polymer ?
#
loop_
_entity_poly.entity_id
_entity_poly.type
_entity_poly.pdbx_seq_one_letter_code
_entity_poly.pdbx_strand_id
1 'polypeptide(L)' 'MGIIALVAILYFVKWLGNLSNRRRTALDILNERYAKGEISDEEYEKIRRKILSSR' A
#
# COMPACT_ATOMS: atom_id res chain seq x y z
N MET A 1 -9.15 16.42 33.05
CA MET A 1 -8.32 15.29 32.59
C MET A 1 -8.94 14.50 31.44
N GLY A 2 -10.23 14.15 31.47
CA GLY A 2 -10.86 13.30 30.43
C GLY A 2 -10.89 13.88 29.00
N ILE A 3 -11.18 15.17 28.84
CA ILE A 3 -11.26 15.81 27.51
C ILE A 3 -9.88 15.88 26.84
N ILE A 4 -8.83 16.16 27.62
CA ILE A 4 -7.45 16.23 27.12
C ILE A 4 -7.00 14.85 26.64
N ALA A 5 -7.30 13.80 27.42
CA ALA A 5 -7.04 12.41 27.02
C ALA A 5 -7.80 12.03 25.74
N LEU A 6 -9.08 12.44 25.61
CA LEU A 6 -9.88 12.19 24.42
C LEU A 6 -9.28 12.86 23.17
N VAL A 7 -8.88 14.14 23.28
CA VAL A 7 -8.26 14.87 22.17
C VAL A 7 -6.92 14.23 21.78
N ALA A 8 -6.10 13.82 22.76
CA ALA A 8 -4.84 13.13 22.50
C ALA A 8 -5.04 11.81 21.74
N ILE A 9 -6.06 11.02 22.10
CA ILE A 9 -6.41 9.77 21.41
C ILE A 9 -6.84 10.05 19.96
N LEU A 10 -7.67 11.07 19.72
CA LEU A 10 -8.11 11.42 18.37
C LEU A 10 -6.93 11.84 17.48
N TYR A 11 -5.99 12.63 18.01
CA TYR A 11 -4.77 13.00 17.29
C TYR A 11 -3.87 11.80 17.02
N PHE A 12 -3.74 10.88 17.97
CA PHE A 12 -2.92 9.68 17.83
C PHE A 12 -3.46 8.74 16.73
N VAL A 13 -4.78 8.49 16.72
CA VAL A 13 -5.43 7.67 15.68
C VAL A 13 -5.29 8.30 14.30
N LYS A 14 -5.44 9.63 14.18
CA LYS A 14 -5.26 10.33 12.91
C LYS A 14 -3.82 10.27 12.40
N TRP A 15 -2.83 10.30 13.29
CA TRP A 15 -1.42 10.14 12.94
C TRP A 15 -1.10 8.72 12.45
N LEU A 16 -1.65 7.69 13.09
CA LEU A 16 -1.53 6.30 12.65
C LEU A 16 -2.15 6.07 11.26
N GLY A 17 -3.31 6.67 10.98
CA GLY A 17 -3.94 6.60 9.66
C GLY A 17 -3.08 7.23 8.55
N ASN A 18 -2.32 8.28 8.87
CA ASN A 18 -1.40 8.92 7.92
C ASN A 18 -0.12 8.11 7.67
N LEU A 19 0.27 7.25 8.63
CA LEU A 19 1.37 6.29 8.45
C LEU A 19 1.01 5.17 7.45
N SER A 20 -0.30 4.89 7.30
CA SER A 20 -0.83 3.93 6.33
C SER A 20 -0.86 4.47 4.89
N ASN A 21 -0.37 5.68 4.63
CA ASN A 21 -0.12 6.15 3.26
C ASN A 21 1.14 5.48 2.69
N ARG A 22 1.23 4.15 2.85
CA ARG A 22 2.24 3.31 2.21
C ARG A 22 2.00 3.45 0.72
N ARG A 23 2.81 4.30 0.09
CA ARG A 23 2.78 4.56 -1.34
C ARG A 23 2.83 3.21 -2.03
N ARG A 24 1.71 2.80 -2.64
CA ARG A 24 1.62 1.51 -3.32
C ARG A 24 2.73 1.46 -4.35
N THR A 25 3.61 0.48 -4.21
CA THR A 25 4.69 0.29 -5.17
C THR A 25 4.14 -0.27 -6.46
N ALA A 26 4.89 -0.15 -7.57
CA ALA A 26 4.50 -0.78 -8.83
C ALA A 26 4.30 -2.30 -8.67
N LEU A 27 5.03 -2.95 -7.75
CA LEU A 27 4.85 -4.37 -7.42
C LEU A 27 3.55 -4.63 -6.67
N ASP A 28 3.14 -3.78 -5.73
CA ASP A 28 1.87 -3.94 -5.01
C ASP A 28 0.68 -3.88 -5.98
N ILE A 29 0.71 -2.95 -6.94
CA ILE A 29 -0.33 -2.81 -7.96
C ILE A 29 -0.31 -4.01 -8.93
N LEU A 30 0.87 -4.52 -9.28
CA LEU A 30 1.00 -5.70 -10.13
C LEU A 30 0.42 -6.96 -9.44
N ASN A 31 0.76 -7.17 -8.17
CA ASN A 31 0.28 -8.29 -7.37
C ASN A 31 -1.25 -8.26 -7.21
N GLU A 32 -1.83 -7.08 -6.98
CA GLU A 32 -3.28 -6.94 -6.84
C GLU A 32 -4.02 -7.38 -8.12
N ARG A 33 -3.52 -6.97 -9.29
CA ARG A 33 -4.13 -7.32 -10.59
C ARG A 33 -4.00 -8.81 -10.90
N TYR A 34 -2.86 -9.41 -10.56
CA TYR A 34 -2.67 -10.85 -10.68
C TYR A 34 -3.62 -11.64 -9.76
N ALA A 35 -3.76 -11.22 -8.51
CA ALA A 35 -4.66 -11.84 -7.55
C ALA A 35 -6.14 -11.72 -7.96
N LYS A 36 -6.51 -10.64 -8.67
CA LYS A 36 -7.84 -10.46 -9.28
C LYS A 36 -8.05 -11.30 -10.55
N GLY A 37 -7.00 -11.93 -11.08
CA GLY A 37 -7.04 -12.65 -12.36
C GLY A 37 -7.15 -11.74 -13.58
N GLU A 38 -6.82 -10.45 -13.44
CA GLU A 38 -6.88 -9.47 -14.53
C GLU A 38 -5.70 -9.59 -15.51
N ILE A 39 -4.64 -10.32 -15.12
CA ILE A 39 -3.44 -10.56 -15.92
C ILE A 39 -3.01 -12.02 -15.81
N SER A 40 -2.40 -12.54 -16.88
CA SER A 40 -1.85 -13.90 -16.92
C SER A 40 -0.49 -13.99 -16.21
N ASP A 41 -0.08 -15.23 -15.90
CA ASP A 41 1.25 -15.52 -15.34
C ASP A 41 2.38 -14.95 -16.21
N GLU A 42 2.25 -15.03 -17.54
CA GLU A 42 3.26 -14.53 -18.48
C GLU A 42 3.37 -13.00 -18.45
N GLU A 43 2.23 -12.30 -18.37
CA GLU A 43 2.20 -10.84 -18.26
C GLU A 43 2.75 -10.37 -16.91
N TYR A 44 2.38 -11.06 -15.84
CA TYR A 44 2.92 -10.79 -14.50
C TYR A 44 4.45 -10.84 -14.51
N GLU A 45 5.02 -11.92 -15.06
CA GLU A 45 6.47 -12.12 -15.09
C GLU A 45 7.20 -11.09 -15.94
N LYS A 46 6.65 -10.70 -17.11
CA LYS A 46 7.23 -9.63 -17.95
C LYS A 46 7.26 -8.29 -17.22
N ILE A 47 6.16 -7.91 -16.58
CA ILE A 47 6.05 -6.63 -15.89
C ILE A 47 6.92 -6.63 -14.62
N ARG A 48 6.94 -7.74 -13.88
CA ARG A 48 7.77 -7.92 -12.68
C ARG A 48 9.26 -7.74 -13.00
N ARG A 49 9.76 -8.37 -14.07
CA ARG A 49 11.15 -8.19 -14.53
C ARG A 49 11.44 -6.75 -14.93
N LYS A 50 10.51 -6.08 -15.61
CA LYS A 50 10.66 -4.67 -16.00
C LYS A 50 10.74 -3.74 -14.80
N ILE A 51 9.92 -3.98 -13.76
CA ILE A 51 9.95 -3.20 -12.52
C ILE A 51 11.27 -3.41 -11.76
N LEU A 52 11.74 -4.66 -11.67
CA LEU A 52 13.00 -4.99 -10.98
C LEU A 52 14.24 -4.48 -11.73
N SER A 53 14.22 -4.48 -13.05
CA SER A 53 15.31 -3.95 -13.89
C SER A 53 15.38 -2.41 -13.89
N SER A 54 14.32 -1.72 -13.48
CA SER A 54 14.23 -0.25 -13.48
C SER A 54 14.62 0.38 -12.14
N ARG A 55 15.17 -0.41 -11.21
CA ARG A 55 15.53 0.00 -9.85
C ARG A 55 17.03 -0.14 -9.63
#